data_AF-A0A2R6HJZ6-F1
#
_entry.id   AF-A0A2R6HJZ6-F1
#
_cell.length_a   1.000
_cell.length_b   1.000
_cell.length_c   1.000
_cell.angle_alpha   90.00
_cell.angle_beta   90.00
_cell.angle_gamma   90.00
#
_symmetry.space_group_name_H-M   'P 1'
#
loop_
_entity.id
_entity.type
_entity.pdbx_description
1 polymer ?
#
loop_
_entity_poly.entity_id
_entity_poly.type
_entity_poly.pdbx_seq_one_letter_code
_entity_poly.pdbx_strand_id
1 'polypeptide(L)'
;TTPVAVRFGAPDVVDDQLYPQLEKSLAGVEGLLERAGFGPLRSDRFADDTAVLLVGCAVAELPAVERHQGPPVGVRDHAEGFLESYADDPEVAGPFIDVDGHYIVERPREARTPAERLEADLFGVSLGPHVESALEEGYEVLVGEEVATLAAEFDAALARYFEPRP
;
A
#
# COMPACT_ATOMS: atom_id res chain seq x y z
N THR A 1 10.00 -12.38 -0.92
CA THR A 1 9.31 -11.12 -0.60
C THR A 1 9.78 -10.08 -1.58
N THR A 2 8.95 -9.09 -1.91
CA THR A 2 9.36 -7.91 -2.66
C THR A 2 9.42 -6.73 -1.69
N PRO A 3 10.62 -6.20 -1.38
CA PRO A 3 10.71 -5.01 -0.54
C PRO A 3 10.25 -3.78 -1.33
N VAL A 4 9.52 -2.91 -0.66
CA VAL A 4 9.14 -1.59 -1.14
C VAL A 4 9.41 -0.59 -0.03
N ALA A 5 9.99 0.56 -0.37
CA ALA A 5 10.32 1.61 0.58
C ALA A 5 9.79 2.96 0.11
N VAL A 6 9.21 3.72 1.02
CA VAL A 6 8.93 5.15 0.81
C VAL A 6 10.04 5.95 1.48
N ARG A 7 10.81 6.70 0.70
CA ARG A 7 11.91 7.56 1.16
C ARG A 7 11.53 9.04 1.00
N PHE A 8 11.79 9.85 2.01
CA PHE A 8 11.48 11.29 2.01
C PHE A 8 12.46 12.05 2.92
N GLY A 9 12.47 13.38 2.86
CA GLY A 9 13.30 14.20 3.75
C GLY A 9 12.91 13.99 5.22
N ALA A 10 13.88 13.81 6.11
CA ALA A 10 13.55 13.62 7.52
C ALA A 10 12.96 14.93 8.08
N PRO A 11 11.80 14.89 8.75
CA PRO A 11 11.25 16.07 9.40
C PRO A 11 12.22 16.64 10.46
N ASP A 12 12.41 17.96 10.48
CA ASP A 12 13.27 18.66 11.46
C ASP A 12 12.62 18.73 12.85
N VAL A 13 12.52 17.57 13.49
CA VAL A 13 12.04 17.38 14.85
C VAL A 13 12.92 16.37 15.58
N VAL A 14 12.86 16.37 16.92
CA VAL A 14 13.62 15.42 17.74
C VAL A 14 13.07 14.00 17.62
N ASP A 15 13.94 13.00 17.83
CA ASP A 15 13.61 11.56 17.70
C ASP A 15 12.36 11.14 18.49
N ASP A 16 12.21 11.61 19.73
CA ASP A 16 11.05 11.31 20.58
C ASP A 16 9.71 11.78 19.98
N GLN A 17 9.75 12.72 19.05
CA GLN A 17 8.59 13.19 18.28
C GLN A 17 8.50 12.53 16.90
N LEU A 18 9.65 12.25 16.28
CA LEU A 18 9.73 11.66 14.94
C LEU A 18 9.34 10.19 14.93
N TYR A 19 9.94 9.38 15.80
CA TYR A 19 9.74 7.95 15.77
C TYR A 19 8.26 7.57 16.02
N PRO A 20 7.50 8.09 16.99
CA PRO A 20 6.08 7.73 17.11
C PRO A 20 5.26 8.01 15.82
N GLN A 21 5.65 9.02 15.04
CA GLN A 21 4.98 9.36 13.79
C GLN A 21 5.35 8.43 12.65
N LEU A 22 6.62 8.09 12.49
CA LEU A 22 7.06 7.07 11.54
C LEU A 22 6.41 5.72 11.84
N GLU A 23 6.21 5.36 13.11
CA GLU A 23 5.54 4.13 13.55
C GLU A 23 4.08 4.10 13.10
N LYS A 24 3.36 5.21 13.35
CA LYS A 24 1.98 5.40 12.91
C LYS A 24 1.87 5.32 11.38
N SER A 25 2.74 6.04 10.66
CA SER A 25 2.74 6.06 9.20
C SER A 25 3.06 4.68 8.61
N LEU A 26 4.02 3.95 9.20
CA LEU A 26 4.35 2.58 8.78
C LEU A 26 3.13 1.65 8.90
N ALA A 27 2.42 1.71 10.03
CA ALA A 27 1.19 0.93 10.22
C ALA A 27 0.09 1.30 9.20
N GLY A 28 -0.01 2.59 8.85
CA GLY A 28 -0.91 3.05 7.77
C GLY A 28 -0.57 2.44 6.42
N VAL A 29 0.72 2.43 6.07
CA VAL A 29 1.27 1.84 4.84
C VAL A 29 1.06 0.32 4.80
N GLU A 30 1.36 -0.38 5.89
CA GLU A 30 1.09 -1.82 6.01
C GLU A 30 -0.39 -2.13 5.80
N GLY A 31 -1.28 -1.36 6.45
CA GLY A 31 -2.72 -1.53 6.30
C GLY A 31 -3.19 -1.30 4.86
N LEU A 32 -2.62 -0.32 4.14
CA LEU A 32 -2.92 -0.08 2.73
C LEU A 32 -2.51 -1.27 1.87
N LEU A 33 -1.28 -1.76 2.03
CA LEU A 33 -0.74 -2.87 1.25
C LEU A 33 -1.45 -4.19 1.55
N GLU A 34 -1.83 -4.44 2.80
CA GLU A 34 -2.62 -5.60 3.21
C GLU A 34 -4.00 -5.60 2.55
N ARG A 35 -4.75 -4.48 2.64
CA ARG A 35 -6.08 -4.36 2.02
C ARG A 35 -6.03 -4.47 0.49
N ALA A 36 -4.92 -4.03 -0.12
CA ALA A 36 -4.70 -4.18 -1.56
C ALA A 36 -4.32 -5.62 -1.97
N GLY A 37 -3.98 -6.50 -1.01
CA GLY A 37 -3.68 -7.91 -1.26
C GLY A 37 -2.19 -8.23 -1.46
N PHE A 38 -1.27 -7.33 -1.09
CA PHE A 38 0.17 -7.54 -1.25
C PHE A 38 0.81 -8.38 -0.13
N GLY A 39 0.10 -8.53 1.00
CA GLY A 39 0.52 -9.34 2.15
C GLY A 39 1.85 -8.89 2.76
N PRO A 40 1.89 -7.79 3.55
CA PRO A 40 3.07 -7.40 4.33
C PRO A 40 3.53 -8.52 5.26
N LEU A 41 4.83 -8.80 5.25
CA LEU A 41 5.45 -9.88 6.06
C LEU A 41 6.35 -9.34 7.17
N ARG A 42 7.04 -8.25 6.88
CA ARG A 42 7.92 -7.53 7.81
C ARG A 42 8.01 -6.08 7.38
N SER A 43 8.19 -5.20 8.35
CA SER A 43 8.34 -3.78 8.12
C SER A 43 9.35 -3.20 9.09
N ASP A 44 9.95 -2.07 8.72
CA ASP A 44 10.81 -1.29 9.62
C ASP A 44 10.84 0.17 9.15
N ARG A 45 11.39 1.03 9.99
CA ARG A 45 11.47 2.48 9.76
C ARG A 45 12.79 3.03 10.26
N PHE A 46 13.38 3.93 9.49
CA PHE A 46 14.68 4.52 9.78
C PHE A 46 14.64 6.02 9.54
N ALA A 47 15.46 6.78 10.26
CA ALA A 47 15.64 8.21 10.04
C ALA A 47 17.08 8.64 10.31
N ASP A 48 17.61 9.48 9.43
CA ASP A 48 18.83 10.28 9.55
C ASP A 48 18.60 11.60 8.79
N ASP A 49 19.37 11.91 7.73
CA ASP A 49 19.05 13.03 6.81
C ASP A 49 17.74 12.78 6.03
N THR A 50 17.46 11.51 5.69
CA THR A 50 16.20 11.06 5.11
C THR A 50 15.46 10.14 6.07
N ALA A 51 14.16 9.95 5.85
CA ALA A 51 13.35 8.99 6.56
C ALA A 51 12.80 7.93 5.60
N VAL A 52 12.66 6.72 6.10
CA VAL A 52 12.24 5.54 5.32
C VAL A 52 11.13 4.78 6.04
N LEU A 53 10.09 4.42 5.29
CA LEU A 53 9.10 3.40 5.65
C LEU A 53 9.32 2.19 4.74
N LEU A 54 9.82 1.08 5.28
CA LEU A 54 10.19 -0.12 4.52
C LEU A 54 9.22 -1.26 4.83
N VAL A 55 8.64 -1.86 3.79
CA VAL A 55 7.74 -3.02 3.91
C VAL A 55 8.15 -4.13 2.95
N GLY A 56 8.13 -5.36 3.42
CA GLY A 56 8.41 -6.57 2.62
C GLY A 56 7.11 -7.28 2.29
N CYS A 57 6.69 -7.25 1.03
CA CYS A 57 5.44 -7.85 0.57
C CYS A 57 5.63 -9.32 0.16
N ALA A 58 4.62 -10.15 0.40
CA ALA A 58 4.56 -11.53 -0.08
C ALA A 58 4.31 -11.59 -1.59
N VAL A 59 3.49 -10.68 -2.12
CA VAL A 59 3.10 -10.62 -3.52
C VAL A 59 3.78 -9.42 -4.18
N ALA A 60 4.52 -9.67 -5.26
CA ALA A 60 5.20 -8.64 -6.04
C ALA A 60 4.26 -7.92 -7.01
N GLU A 61 3.36 -8.69 -7.63
CA GLU A 61 2.46 -8.23 -8.67
C GLU A 61 1.15 -9.02 -8.60
N LEU A 62 0.02 -8.32 -8.64
CA LEU A 62 -1.31 -8.87 -8.65
C LEU A 62 -1.81 -9.10 -10.10
N PRO A 63 -2.78 -10.01 -10.29
CA PRO A 63 -3.47 -10.16 -11.57
C PRO A 63 -4.05 -8.83 -12.03
N ALA A 64 -4.09 -8.60 -13.35
CA ALA A 64 -4.61 -7.35 -13.93
C ALA A 64 -6.08 -7.07 -13.59
N VAL A 65 -6.84 -8.11 -13.22
CA VAL A 65 -8.26 -8.04 -12.91
C VAL A 65 -8.48 -8.35 -11.43
N GLU A 66 -9.43 -7.66 -10.82
CA GLU A 66 -9.97 -7.98 -9.50
C GLU A 66 -11.47 -8.28 -9.57
N ARG A 67 -11.92 -9.06 -8.59
CA ARG A 67 -13.34 -9.33 -8.37
C ARG A 67 -13.85 -8.32 -7.35
N HIS A 68 -14.76 -7.44 -7.78
CA HIS A 68 -15.42 -6.49 -6.89
C HIS A 68 -16.79 -7.06 -6.48
N GLN A 69 -16.93 -7.30 -5.18
CA GLN A 69 -18.18 -7.76 -4.58
C GLN A 69 -19.18 -6.62 -4.43
N GLY A 70 -20.34 -6.79 -5.05
CA GLY A 70 -21.50 -5.94 -4.93
C GLY A 70 -22.51 -6.42 -3.88
N PRO A 71 -23.71 -5.84 -3.87
CA PRO A 71 -24.74 -6.18 -2.88
C PRO A 71 -25.34 -7.58 -3.12
N PRO A 72 -26.05 -8.14 -2.12
CA PRO A 72 -26.82 -9.37 -2.30
C PRO A 72 -27.90 -9.22 -3.37
N VAL A 73 -28.10 -10.25 -4.19
CA VAL A 73 -29.02 -10.23 -5.35
C VAL A 73 -30.47 -9.88 -4.97
N GLY A 74 -30.89 -10.21 -3.76
CA GLY A 74 -32.25 -9.96 -3.26
C GLY A 74 -32.55 -8.51 -2.87
N VAL A 75 -31.55 -7.61 -2.83
CA VAL A 75 -31.71 -6.24 -2.35
C VAL A 75 -31.78 -5.27 -3.53
N ARG A 76 -32.98 -5.12 -4.09
CA ARG A 76 -33.25 -4.43 -5.38
C ARG A 76 -32.69 -3.00 -5.45
N ASP A 77 -32.95 -2.18 -4.44
CA ASP A 77 -32.58 -0.75 -4.47
C ASP A 77 -31.06 -0.52 -4.52
N HIS A 78 -30.25 -1.48 -4.04
CA HIS A 78 -28.79 -1.41 -4.09
C HIS A 78 -28.21 -2.11 -5.33
N ALA A 79 -28.94 -3.11 -5.86
CA ALA A 79 -28.53 -3.84 -7.06
C ALA A 79 -28.56 -2.95 -8.30
N GLU A 80 -29.60 -2.12 -8.47
CA GLU A 80 -29.74 -1.26 -9.65
C GLU A 80 -28.55 -0.29 -9.79
N GLY A 81 -28.22 0.44 -8.73
CA GLY A 81 -27.07 1.37 -8.76
C GLY A 81 -25.71 0.70 -8.99
N PHE A 82 -25.51 -0.50 -8.43
CA PHE A 82 -24.28 -1.27 -8.67
C PHE A 82 -24.18 -1.72 -10.13
N LEU A 83 -25.27 -2.20 -10.72
CA LEU A 83 -25.28 -2.63 -12.12
C LEU A 83 -25.11 -1.45 -13.07
N GLU A 84 -25.79 -0.33 -12.82
CA GLU A 84 -25.64 0.91 -13.59
C GLU A 84 -24.19 1.43 -13.57
N SER A 85 -23.48 1.34 -12.44
CA SER A 85 -22.09 1.80 -12.36
C SER A 85 -21.10 1.07 -13.26
N TYR A 86 -21.47 -0.11 -13.78
CA TYR A 86 -20.61 -0.93 -14.63
C TYR A 86 -21.22 -1.28 -15.99
N ALA A 87 -22.47 -0.86 -16.27
CA ALA A 87 -23.22 -1.32 -17.44
C ALA A 87 -22.58 -0.94 -18.79
N ASP A 88 -21.91 0.21 -18.84
CA ASP A 88 -21.32 0.77 -20.07
C ASP A 88 -19.78 0.66 -20.09
N ASP A 89 -19.17 -0.01 -19.12
CA ASP A 89 -17.72 -0.17 -19.04
C ASP A 89 -17.27 -1.43 -19.82
N PRO A 90 -16.62 -1.29 -20.99
CA PRO A 90 -16.21 -2.43 -21.81
C PRO A 90 -15.07 -3.24 -21.20
N GLU A 91 -14.38 -2.72 -20.18
CA GLU A 91 -13.29 -3.43 -19.48
C GLU A 91 -13.81 -4.31 -18.34
N VAL A 92 -15.11 -4.20 -18.02
CA VAL A 92 -15.74 -4.92 -16.93
C VAL A 92 -16.48 -6.16 -17.45
N ALA A 93 -16.19 -7.31 -16.84
CA ALA A 93 -16.90 -8.56 -17.08
C ALA A 93 -17.90 -8.85 -15.96
N GLY A 94 -19.10 -9.28 -16.32
CA GLY A 94 -20.17 -9.63 -15.38
C GLY A 94 -21.51 -8.96 -15.73
N PRO A 95 -22.43 -8.85 -14.74
CA PRO A 95 -22.30 -9.35 -13.38
C PRO A 95 -22.35 -10.88 -13.31
N PHE A 96 -21.58 -11.47 -12.40
CA PHE A 96 -21.68 -12.85 -11.95
C PHE A 96 -22.38 -12.91 -10.58
N ILE A 97 -22.70 -14.11 -10.11
CA ILE A 97 -23.21 -14.34 -8.76
C ILE A 97 -22.24 -15.28 -8.03
N ASP A 98 -21.80 -14.90 -6.83
CA ASP A 98 -20.97 -15.77 -6.01
C ASP A 98 -21.78 -16.85 -5.27
N VAL A 99 -21.09 -17.72 -4.53
CA VAL A 99 -21.72 -18.83 -3.79
C VAL A 99 -22.63 -18.35 -2.65
N ASP A 100 -22.43 -17.12 -2.17
CA ASP A 100 -23.17 -16.49 -1.08
C ASP A 100 -24.34 -15.62 -1.60
N GLY A 101 -24.53 -15.54 -2.92
CA GLY A 101 -25.62 -14.82 -3.56
C GLY A 101 -25.38 -13.31 -3.74
N HIS A 102 -24.12 -12.86 -3.83
CA HIS A 102 -23.75 -11.47 -4.14
C HIS A 102 -23.44 -11.29 -5.62
N TYR A 103 -23.76 -10.11 -6.14
CA TYR A 103 -23.25 -9.72 -7.45
C TYR A 103 -21.73 -9.56 -7.42
N ILE A 104 -21.04 -10.05 -8.43
CA ILE A 104 -19.60 -9.85 -8.63
C ILE A 104 -19.38 -9.25 -10.01
N VAL A 105 -18.53 -8.24 -10.11
CA VAL A 105 -17.93 -7.84 -11.38
C VAL A 105 -16.44 -8.09 -11.37
N GLU A 106 -15.89 -8.42 -12.52
CA GLU A 106 -14.47 -8.54 -12.77
C GLU A 106 -14.01 -7.28 -13.51
N ARG A 107 -13.14 -6.49 -12.89
CA ARG A 107 -12.71 -5.18 -13.42
C ARG A 107 -11.18 -5.04 -13.39
N PRO A 108 -10.58 -4.16 -14.20
CA PRO A 108 -9.16 -3.84 -14.08
C PRO A 108 -8.82 -3.34 -12.67
N ARG A 109 -7.65 -3.74 -12.16
CA ARG A 109 -7.10 -3.17 -10.92
C ARG A 109 -6.51 -1.80 -11.18
N GLU A 110 -6.72 -0.89 -10.24
CA GLU A 110 -6.09 0.44 -10.24
C GLU A 110 -4.57 0.36 -10.02
N ALA A 111 -4.12 -0.60 -9.20
CA ALA A 111 -2.70 -0.84 -8.93
C ALA A 111 -2.43 -2.34 -8.89
N ARG A 112 -1.37 -2.77 -9.58
CA ARG A 112 -0.94 -4.17 -9.67
C ARG A 112 0.30 -4.45 -8.86
N THR A 113 1.08 -3.43 -8.51
CA THR A 113 2.29 -3.55 -7.70
C THR A 113 2.17 -2.75 -6.39
N PRO A 114 2.96 -3.09 -5.35
CA PRO A 114 3.01 -2.29 -4.13
C PRO A 114 3.35 -0.83 -4.39
N ALA A 115 4.24 -0.55 -5.35
CA ALA A 115 4.67 0.80 -5.68
C ALA A 115 3.54 1.64 -6.29
N GLU A 116 2.86 1.13 -7.32
CA GLU A 116 1.70 1.80 -7.91
C GLU A 116 0.63 2.10 -6.86
N ARG A 117 0.42 1.16 -5.90
CA ARG A 117 -0.55 1.37 -4.82
C ARG A 117 -0.13 2.48 -3.87
N LEU A 118 1.15 2.54 -3.50
CA LEU A 118 1.67 3.61 -2.63
C LEU A 118 1.57 4.95 -3.35
N GLU A 119 2.00 5.04 -4.60
CA GLU A 119 1.93 6.28 -5.38
C GLU A 119 0.48 6.79 -5.53
N ALA A 120 -0.50 5.90 -5.68
CA ALA A 120 -1.90 6.26 -5.80
C ALA A 120 -2.53 6.72 -4.49
N ASP A 121 -2.28 6.01 -3.37
CA ASP A 121 -3.11 6.10 -2.17
C ASP A 121 -2.33 6.39 -0.87
N LEU A 122 -1.03 6.75 -0.93
CA LEU A 122 -0.22 6.98 0.27
C LEU A 122 -0.84 8.00 1.23
N PHE A 123 -1.36 9.13 0.72
CA PHE A 123 -1.98 10.17 1.55
C PHE A 123 -3.39 9.80 2.05
N GLY A 124 -3.95 8.67 1.60
CA GLY A 124 -5.21 8.14 2.10
C GLY A 124 -5.07 7.34 3.42
N VAL A 125 -3.84 7.11 3.90
CA VAL A 125 -3.59 6.35 5.14
C VAL A 125 -3.41 7.26 6.35
N SER A 126 -3.36 6.67 7.55
CA SER A 126 -3.07 7.45 8.76
C SER A 126 -1.57 7.76 8.85
N LEU A 127 -1.19 8.96 8.45
CA LEU A 127 0.18 9.47 8.58
C LEU A 127 0.36 10.28 9.86
N GLY A 128 1.58 10.29 10.40
CA GLY A 128 1.97 11.28 11.41
C GLY A 128 2.07 12.68 10.77
N PRO A 129 1.62 13.76 11.43
CA PRO A 129 1.50 15.08 10.79
C PRO A 129 2.81 15.63 10.21
N HIS A 130 3.95 15.48 10.89
CA HIS A 130 5.25 15.91 10.35
C HIS A 130 5.74 15.01 9.22
N VAL A 131 5.41 13.71 9.27
CA VAL A 131 5.72 12.77 8.19
C VAL A 131 4.89 13.09 6.96
N GLU A 132 3.59 13.38 7.13
CA GLU A 132 2.68 13.79 6.06
C GLU A 132 3.19 15.06 5.37
N SER A 133 3.52 16.11 6.13
CA SER A 133 4.09 17.33 5.55
C SER A 133 5.39 17.09 4.79
N ALA A 134 6.28 16.23 5.29
CA ALA A 134 7.53 15.91 4.59
C ALA A 134 7.28 15.10 3.30
N LEU A 135 6.30 14.19 3.30
CA LEU A 135 5.87 13.48 2.10
C LEU A 135 5.25 14.42 1.05
N GLU A 136 4.52 15.45 1.48
CA GLU A 136 3.97 16.49 0.57
C GLU A 136 5.06 17.32 -0.12
N GLU A 137 6.20 17.53 0.55
CA GLU A 137 7.37 18.20 -0.05
C GLU A 137 8.05 17.34 -1.13
N GLY A 138 7.98 16.02 -0.98
CA GLY A 138 8.43 15.06 -1.97
C GLY A 138 8.87 13.73 -1.37
N TYR A 139 8.63 12.65 -2.11
CA TYR A 139 9.05 11.31 -1.73
C TYR A 139 9.42 10.48 -2.97
N GLU A 140 10.12 9.39 -2.73
CA GLU A 140 10.50 8.38 -3.71
C GLU A 140 10.01 7.01 -3.24
N VAL A 141 9.50 6.21 -4.17
CA VAL A 141 9.15 4.81 -3.92
C VAL A 141 10.21 3.92 -4.56
N LEU A 142 10.94 3.18 -3.73
CA LEU A 142 11.98 2.25 -4.16
C LEU A 142 11.46 0.82 -4.14
N VAL A 143 11.76 0.03 -5.17
CA VAL A 143 11.26 -1.35 -5.28
C VAL A 143 12.40 -2.35 -5.48
N GLY A 144 12.31 -3.50 -4.82
CA GLY A 144 13.19 -4.62 -5.10
C GLY A 144 14.67 -4.27 -4.88
N GLU A 145 15.45 -4.28 -5.95
CA GLU A 145 16.89 -3.98 -5.89
C GLU A 145 17.19 -2.50 -5.61
N GLU A 146 16.28 -1.58 -5.95
CA GLU A 146 16.46 -0.15 -5.69
C GLU A 146 16.52 0.15 -4.19
N VAL A 147 15.88 -0.68 -3.37
CA VAL A 147 15.93 -0.60 -1.90
C VAL A 147 17.37 -0.76 -1.38
N ALA A 148 18.26 -1.44 -2.11
CA ALA A 148 19.66 -1.59 -1.71
C ALA A 148 20.42 -0.24 -1.72
N THR A 149 19.93 0.77 -2.44
CA THR A 149 20.53 2.12 -2.45
C THR A 149 20.46 2.78 -1.06
N LEU A 150 19.49 2.39 -0.23
CA LEU A 150 19.35 2.87 1.15
C LEU A 150 20.54 2.48 2.03
N ALA A 151 21.32 1.45 1.65
CA ALA A 151 22.49 1.04 2.42
C ALA A 151 23.55 2.14 2.54
N ALA A 152 23.58 3.10 1.61
CA ALA A 152 24.49 4.24 1.68
C ALA A 152 24.29 5.10 2.94
N GLU A 153 23.07 5.13 3.48
CA GLU A 153 22.68 5.94 4.64
C GLU A 153 22.33 5.04 5.85
N PHE A 154 21.69 3.89 5.59
CA PHE A 154 21.09 3.03 6.62
C PHE A 154 21.71 1.62 6.71
N ASP A 155 22.98 1.42 6.33
CA ASP A 155 23.65 0.11 6.25
C ASP A 155 23.27 -0.87 7.39
N ALA A 156 23.54 -0.49 8.64
CA ALA A 156 23.28 -1.35 9.79
C ALA A 156 21.78 -1.61 10.04
N ALA A 157 20.91 -0.66 9.68
CA ALA A 157 19.48 -0.81 9.84
C ALA A 157 18.89 -1.71 8.75
N LEU A 158 19.34 -1.55 7.51
CA LEU A 158 18.98 -2.38 6.37
C LEU A 158 19.46 -3.82 6.55
N ALA A 159 20.68 -4.02 7.05
CA ALA A 159 21.20 -5.34 7.38
C ALA A 159 20.34 -6.05 8.43
N ARG A 160 19.92 -5.36 9.50
CA ARG A 160 19.01 -5.92 10.52
C ARG A 160 17.66 -6.34 9.93
N TYR A 161 17.12 -5.56 8.99
CA TYR A 161 15.86 -5.88 8.33
C TYR A 161 15.98 -7.14 7.47
N PHE A 162 17.05 -7.27 6.68
CA PHE A 162 17.22 -8.40 5.75
C PHE A 162 17.76 -9.67 6.41
N GLU A 163 18.51 -9.56 7.50
CA GLU A 163 19.07 -10.67 8.29
C GLU A 163 18.45 -10.75 9.70
N PRO A 164 17.14 -11.05 9.81
CA PRO A 164 16.48 -11.15 11.11
C PRO A 164 17.07 -12.33 11.90
N ARG A 165 17.40 -12.08 13.17
CA ARG A 165 17.84 -13.11 14.13
C ARG A 165 16.67 -13.55 15.01
N PRO A 166 16.61 -14.84 15.41
CA PRO A 166 15.63 -15.33 16.38
C PRO A 166 15.75 -14.67 17.75
#